data_AF-A0A150V3M1-F1
#
_entry.id   AF-A0A150V3M1-F1
#
_cell.length_a   1.000
_cell.length_b   1.000
_cell.length_c   1.000
_cell.angle_alpha   90.00
_cell.angle_beta   90.00
_cell.angle_gamma   90.00
#
_symmetry.space_group_name_H-M   'P 1'
#
loop_
_entity.id
_entity.type
_entity.pdbx_description
1 polymer ?
#
loop_
_entity_poly.entity_id
_entity_poly.type
_entity_poly.pdbx_seq_one_letter_code
_entity_poly.pdbx_strand_id
1 'polypeptide(L)'
;MSTYNPPAFPRRPNRSNFLSETRYQLQLAYYRYEINTSLYVMSPGEKVAYNLMILSLLVMLATSVYFYFPATVRAGVQRLGYYFTGRIQQHKVGVDSMLVDMTVSIMESNGMRKAMELAANATGRSLPP
;
A
#
# COMPACT_ATOMS: atom_id res chain seq x y z
N MET A 1 44.61 -11.39 -6.49
CA MET A 1 44.24 -12.03 -5.22
C MET A 1 43.65 -10.96 -4.32
N SER A 2 42.35 -11.02 -4.02
CA SER A 2 41.75 -10.11 -3.04
C SER A 2 42.18 -10.57 -1.64
N THR A 3 42.86 -9.70 -0.91
CA THR A 3 43.32 -10.01 0.45
C THR A 3 42.11 -10.05 1.37
N TYR A 4 41.77 -11.25 1.86
CA TYR A 4 40.72 -11.44 2.86
C TYR A 4 41.16 -10.81 4.18
N ASN A 5 40.54 -9.70 4.56
CA ASN A 5 40.76 -9.04 5.85
C ASN A 5 39.64 -9.49 6.80
N PRO A 6 39.90 -10.39 7.77
CA PRO A 6 38.87 -10.88 8.64
C PRO A 6 38.31 -9.74 9.50
N PRO A 7 37.00 -9.71 9.74
CA PRO A 7 36.42 -8.71 10.62
C PRO A 7 36.94 -8.90 12.04
N ALA A 8 37.60 -7.88 12.57
CA ALA A 8 38.10 -7.87 13.94
C ALA A 8 37.01 -7.34 14.89
N PHE A 9 36.95 -7.89 16.11
CA PHE A 9 36.08 -7.38 17.15
C PHE A 9 36.30 -5.87 17.35
N PRO A 10 35.26 -5.02 17.21
CA PRO A 10 35.42 -3.59 17.39
C PRO A 10 35.79 -3.27 18.83
N ARG A 11 36.80 -2.41 19.03
CA ARG A 11 37.22 -1.96 20.36
C ARG A 11 36.38 -0.77 20.79
N ARG A 12 35.86 -0.81 22.02
CA ARG A 12 35.09 0.30 22.58
C ARG A 12 36.01 1.52 22.75
N PRO A 13 35.65 2.71 22.23
CA PRO A 13 36.44 3.91 22.40
C PRO A 13 36.49 4.31 23.88
N ASN A 14 37.67 4.71 24.38
CA ASN A 14 37.90 5.08 25.79
C ASN A 14 37.28 6.44 26.17
N ARG A 15 36.90 7.27 25.17
CA ARG A 15 36.14 8.51 25.38
C ARG A 15 34.81 8.43 24.65
N SER A 16 33.72 8.57 25.38
CA SER A 16 32.35 8.44 24.87
C SER A 16 31.75 9.79 24.53
N ASN A 17 31.69 10.10 23.24
CA ASN A 17 30.72 11.05 22.69
C ASN A 17 29.52 10.25 22.15
N PHE A 18 28.33 10.85 22.08
CA PHE A 18 27.15 10.17 21.53
C PHE A 18 27.42 9.57 20.13
N LEU A 19 28.13 10.31 19.27
CA LEU A 19 28.54 9.84 17.93
C LEU A 19 29.56 8.70 17.95
N SER A 20 30.49 8.66 18.92
CA SER A 20 31.47 7.56 18.98
C SER A 20 30.83 6.29 19.50
N GLU A 21 29.87 6.41 20.41
CA GLU A 21 29.11 5.26 20.92
C GLU A 21 28.17 4.69 19.86
N THR A 22 27.47 5.55 19.10
CA THR A 22 26.62 5.08 17.99
C THR A 22 27.45 4.41 16.89
N ARG A 23 28.61 4.97 16.53
CA ARG A 23 29.54 4.33 15.59
C ARG A 23 30.02 2.98 16.09
N TYR A 24 30.37 2.86 17.37
CA TYR A 24 30.77 1.60 17.98
C TYR A 24 29.63 0.56 17.92
N GLN A 25 28.40 0.96 18.24
CA GLN A 25 27.24 0.07 18.13
C GLN A 25 26.98 -0.38 16.69
N LEU A 26 27.15 0.50 15.72
CA LEU A 26 27.01 0.16 14.30
C LEU A 26 28.05 -0.88 13.87
N GLN A 27 29.31 -0.73 14.30
CA GLN A 27 30.38 -1.69 14.04
C GLN A 27 30.11 -3.04 14.72
N LEU A 28 29.59 -3.03 15.95
CA LEU A 28 29.25 -4.25 16.67
C LEU A 28 28.07 -4.98 16.02
N ALA A 29 27.07 -4.24 15.55
CA ALA A 29 25.95 -4.80 14.80
C ALA A 29 26.42 -5.40 13.47
N TYR A 30 27.32 -4.72 12.75
CA TYR A 30 27.92 -5.22 11.51
C TYR A 30 28.73 -6.49 11.75
N TYR A 31 29.55 -6.53 12.80
CA TYR A 31 30.31 -7.73 13.20
C TYR A 31 29.41 -8.92 13.53
N ARG A 32 28.33 -8.70 14.30
CA ARG A 32 27.35 -9.75 14.61
C ARG A 32 26.60 -10.24 13.38
N TYR A 33 26.32 -9.34 12.44
CA TYR A 33 25.72 -9.68 11.17
C TYR A 33 26.64 -10.57 10.34
N GLU A 34 27.94 -10.25 10.24
CA GLU A 34 28.90 -11.09 9.52
C GLU A 34 29.05 -12.50 10.13
N ILE A 35 28.89 -12.64 11.45
CA ILE A 35 29.06 -13.94 12.12
C ILE A 35 27.79 -14.78 12.18
N ASN A 36 26.64 -14.18 12.51
CA ASN A 36 25.41 -14.95 12.73
C ASN A 36 24.59 -15.13 11.47
N THR A 37 24.80 -14.34 10.43
CA THR A 37 24.08 -14.52 9.17
C THR A 37 24.91 -15.34 8.21
N SER A 38 24.28 -16.33 7.57
CA SER A 38 24.86 -17.07 6.44
C SER A 38 25.26 -16.18 5.27
N LEU A 39 24.86 -14.90 5.30
CA LEU A 39 25.11 -13.91 4.27
C LEU A 39 26.59 -13.53 4.10
N TYR A 40 27.47 -13.84 5.07
CA TYR A 40 28.92 -13.67 4.90
C TYR A 40 29.57 -14.76 4.05
N VAL A 41 28.92 -15.92 3.93
CA VAL A 41 29.41 -17.06 3.13
C VAL A 41 28.99 -16.94 1.66
N MET A 42 28.07 -16.02 1.35
CA MET A 42 27.62 -15.71 0.00
C MET A 42 28.63 -14.83 -0.74
N SER A 43 28.69 -14.99 -2.06
CA SER A 43 29.46 -14.11 -2.92
C SER A 43 29.02 -12.65 -2.73
N PRO A 44 29.92 -11.65 -2.78
CA PRO A 44 29.54 -10.25 -2.64
C PRO A 44 28.46 -9.80 -3.63
N GLY A 45 28.35 -10.45 -4.81
CA GLY A 45 27.25 -10.22 -5.75
C GLY A 45 25.90 -10.75 -5.25
N GLU A 46 25.88 -11.93 -4.64
CA GLU A 46 24.66 -12.54 -4.07
C GLU A 46 24.13 -11.74 -2.88
N LYS A 47 25.03 -11.18 -2.06
CA LYS A 47 24.69 -10.28 -0.95
C LYS A 47 23.92 -9.04 -1.42
N VAL A 48 24.33 -8.47 -2.56
CA VAL A 48 23.64 -7.32 -3.16
C VAL A 48 22.25 -7.71 -3.65
N ALA A 49 22.12 -8.85 -4.33
CA ALA A 49 20.82 -9.34 -4.80
C ALA A 49 19.83 -9.58 -3.65
N TYR A 50 20.28 -10.18 -2.54
CA TYR A 50 19.42 -10.40 -1.38
C TYR A 50 18.97 -9.10 -0.72
N ASN A 51 19.88 -8.13 -0.53
CA ASN A 51 19.52 -6.83 0.02
C ASN A 51 18.55 -6.06 -0.90
N LEU A 52 18.68 -6.18 -2.22
CA LEU A 52 17.73 -5.60 -3.17
C LEU A 52 16.34 -6.25 -3.08
N MET A 53 16.27 -7.56 -2.85
CA MET A 53 14.98 -8.24 -2.63
C MET A 53 14.29 -7.78 -1.33
N ILE A 54 15.05 -7.62 -0.24
CA ILE A 54 14.49 -7.08 1.00
C ILE A 54 14.07 -5.62 0.81
N LEU A 55 14.89 -4.82 0.14
CA LEU A 55 14.59 -3.42 -0.12
C LEU A 55 13.34 -3.27 -1.00
N SER A 56 13.22 -4.06 -2.06
CA SER A 56 12.04 -4.05 -2.93
C SER A 56 10.77 -4.45 -2.17
N LEU A 57 10.85 -5.47 -1.32
CA LEU A 57 9.74 -5.88 -0.44
C LEU A 57 9.34 -4.75 0.52
N LEU A 58 10.31 -4.10 1.16
CA LEU A 58 10.05 -2.97 2.05
C LEU A 58 9.44 -1.78 1.33
N VAL A 59 9.93 -1.45 0.13
CA VAL A 59 9.37 -0.37 -0.71
C VAL A 59 7.94 -0.71 -1.11
N MET A 60 7.67 -1.95 -1.50
CA MET A 60 6.33 -2.41 -1.86
C MET A 60 5.37 -2.36 -0.66
N LEU A 61 5.85 -2.72 0.54
CA LEU A 61 5.07 -2.60 1.78
C LEU A 61 4.82 -1.13 2.14
N ALA A 62 5.85 -0.28 2.08
CA ALA A 62 5.74 1.13 2.38
C ALA A 62 4.79 1.86 1.43
N THR A 63 4.86 1.57 0.12
CA THR A 63 3.92 2.10 -0.87
C THR A 63 2.51 1.59 -0.63
N SER A 64 2.33 0.30 -0.31
CA SER A 64 1.02 -0.23 0.06
C SER A 64 0.42 0.51 1.26
N VAL A 65 1.20 0.67 2.34
CA VAL A 65 0.76 1.45 3.51
C VAL A 65 0.44 2.88 3.08
N TYR A 66 1.31 3.56 2.35
CA TYR A 66 1.11 4.95 1.96
C TYR A 66 -0.18 5.18 1.15
N PHE A 67 -0.49 4.31 0.19
CA PHE A 67 -1.67 4.46 -0.67
C PHE A 67 -2.97 3.95 -0.01
N TYR A 68 -2.93 2.81 0.68
CA TYR A 68 -4.15 2.20 1.24
C TYR A 68 -4.53 2.76 2.61
N PHE A 69 -3.56 3.13 3.45
CA PHE A 69 -3.82 3.65 4.80
C PHE A 69 -4.79 4.84 4.85
N PRO A 70 -4.71 5.89 4.02
CA PRO A 70 -5.65 7.01 4.07
C PRO A 70 -7.09 6.64 3.70
N ALA A 71 -7.29 5.63 2.84
CA ALA A 71 -8.63 5.12 2.52
C ALA A 71 -9.21 4.34 3.70
N THR A 72 -8.40 3.46 4.31
CA THR A 72 -8.79 2.65 5.47
C THR A 72 -9.10 3.52 6.70
N VAL A 73 -8.30 4.56 6.97
CA VAL A 73 -8.53 5.49 8.08
C VAL A 73 -9.84 6.25 7.89
N ARG A 74 -10.13 6.77 6.69
CA ARG A 74 -11.39 7.46 6.40
C ARG A 74 -12.61 6.56 6.61
N ALA A 75 -12.55 5.32 6.11
CA ALA A 75 -13.62 4.34 6.32
C ALA A 75 -13.78 3.98 7.82
N GLY A 76 -12.67 3.84 8.56
CA GLY A 76 -12.70 3.58 10.00
C GLY A 76 -13.34 4.71 10.80
N VAL A 77 -12.96 5.97 10.52
CA VAL A 77 -13.52 7.16 11.19
C VAL A 77 -15.00 7.32 10.88
N GLN A 78 -15.43 7.07 9.65
CA GLN A 78 -16.86 7.10 9.28
C GLN A 78 -17.67 6.04 10.05
N ARG A 79 -17.13 4.82 10.20
CA ARG A 79 -17.78 3.76 11.00
C ARG A 79 -17.83 4.11 12.49
N LEU A 80 -16.77 4.69 13.03
CA LEU A 80 -16.77 5.19 14.42
C LEU A 80 -17.79 6.31 14.59
N GLY A 81 -17.81 7.30 13.68
CA GLY A 81 -18.81 8.35 13.67
C GLY A 81 -20.23 7.81 13.57
N TYR A 82 -20.45 6.73 12.82
CA TYR A 82 -21.73 6.03 12.76
C TYR A 82 -22.12 5.42 14.12
N TYR A 83 -21.21 4.68 14.77
CA TYR A 83 -21.48 4.11 16.09
C TYR A 83 -21.76 5.18 17.15
N PHE A 84 -21.10 6.33 17.05
CA PHE A 84 -21.30 7.45 17.97
C PHE A 84 -22.57 8.28 17.68
N THR A 85 -22.93 8.48 16.41
CA THR A 85 -24.00 9.42 16.01
C THR A 85 -25.33 8.73 15.71
N GLY A 86 -25.33 7.41 15.48
CA GLY A 86 -26.53 6.62 15.18
C GLY A 86 -27.27 7.00 13.89
N ARG A 87 -26.73 7.92 13.08
CA ARG A 87 -27.34 8.36 11.82
C ARG A 87 -26.67 7.68 10.62
N ILE A 88 -27.49 7.12 9.74
CA ILE A 88 -27.08 6.46 8.50
C ILE A 88 -26.64 7.54 7.51
N GLN A 89 -25.38 7.94 7.55
CA GLN A 89 -24.75 8.65 6.44
C GLN A 89 -23.68 7.76 5.85
N GLN A 90 -24.14 6.86 4.97
CA GLN A 90 -23.30 6.05 4.10
C GLN A 90 -22.66 6.98 3.06
N HIS A 91 -21.53 7.60 3.39
CA HIS A 91 -20.74 8.31 2.39
C HIS A 91 -19.98 7.27 1.57
N LYS A 92 -20.50 6.95 0.39
CA LYS A 92 -19.98 5.90 -0.49
C LYS A 92 -18.52 6.20 -0.86
N VAL A 93 -17.64 5.25 -0.57
CA VAL A 93 -16.20 5.37 -0.79
C VAL A 93 -15.87 5.08 -2.27
N GLY A 94 -15.76 6.14 -3.05
CA GLY A 94 -14.64 6.40 -3.97
C GLY A 94 -14.47 5.64 -5.29
N VAL A 95 -14.92 4.40 -5.47
CA VAL A 95 -14.72 3.68 -6.76
C VAL A 95 -15.97 2.90 -7.17
N ASP A 96 -16.61 2.20 -6.22
CA ASP A 96 -17.84 1.44 -6.51
C ASP A 96 -19.04 2.35 -6.79
N SER A 97 -19.04 3.58 -6.24
CA SER A 97 -20.14 4.53 -6.43
C SER A 97 -20.26 5.00 -7.88
N MET A 98 -19.15 5.21 -8.58
CA MET A 98 -19.18 5.69 -9.97
C MET A 98 -19.73 4.62 -10.92
N LEU A 99 -19.35 3.35 -10.71
CA LEU A 99 -19.90 2.23 -11.47
C LEU A 99 -21.39 1.99 -11.16
N VAL A 100 -21.79 2.12 -9.89
CA VAL A 100 -23.21 1.98 -9.49
C VAL A 100 -24.06 3.13 -10.02
N ASP A 101 -23.57 4.37 -10.06
CA ASP A 101 -24.31 5.52 -10.58
C ASP A 101 -24.47 5.45 -12.11
N MET A 102 -23.42 4.97 -12.80
CA MET A 102 -23.46 4.71 -14.24
C MET A 102 -24.45 3.58 -14.60
N THR A 103 -24.52 2.50 -13.81
CA THR A 103 -25.49 1.42 -14.09
C THR A 103 -26.92 1.84 -13.81
N VAL A 104 -27.16 2.62 -12.76
CA VAL A 104 -28.49 3.16 -12.45
C VAL A 104 -28.98 4.10 -13.56
N SER A 105 -28.13 5.00 -14.05
CA SER A 105 -28.50 5.90 -15.16
C SER A 105 -28.73 5.18 -16.49
N ILE A 106 -27.95 4.14 -16.82
CA ILE A 106 -28.20 3.29 -18.00
C ILE A 106 -29.53 2.55 -17.85
N MET A 107 -29.83 2.02 -16.66
CA MET A 107 -31.07 1.29 -16.40
C MET A 107 -32.31 2.20 -16.49
N GLU A 108 -32.21 3.43 -16.01
CA GLU A 108 -33.26 4.46 -16.12
C GLU A 108 -33.50 4.89 -17.58
N SER A 109 -32.43 5.10 -18.36
CA SER A 109 -32.54 5.45 -19.79
C SER A 109 -33.23 4.34 -20.61
N ASN A 110 -32.94 3.07 -20.31
CA ASN A 110 -33.55 1.94 -20.99
C ASN A 110 -35.00 1.72 -20.54
N GLY A 111 -35.31 2.01 -19.26
CA GLY A 111 -36.68 1.99 -18.74
C GLY A 111 -37.56 3.04 -19.41
N MET A 112 -37.06 4.27 -19.57
CA MET A 112 -37.77 5.34 -20.26
C MET A 112 -38.02 5.05 -21.74
N ARG A 113 -37.04 4.44 -22.44
CA ARG A 113 -37.22 4.05 -23.85
C ARG A 113 -38.34 3.01 -24.02
N LYS A 114 -38.41 2.01 -23.14
CA LYS A 114 -39.49 1.01 -23.18
C LYS A 114 -40.86 1.60 -22.83
N ALA A 115 -40.92 2.52 -21.88
CA ALA A 115 -42.15 3.23 -21.54
C ALA A 115 -42.64 4.11 -22.70
N MET A 116 -41.72 4.76 -23.41
CA MET A 116 -42.03 5.58 -24.59
C MET A 116 -42.50 4.72 -25.78
N GLU A 117 -41.92 3.54 -25.97
CA GLU A 117 -42.33 2.58 -27.00
C GLU A 117 -43.73 1.99 -26.72
N LEU A 118 -44.03 1.67 -25.45
CA LEU A 118 -45.36 1.26 -25.02
C LEU A 118 -46.40 2.37 -25.17
N ALA A 119 -46.05 3.61 -24.84
CA ALA A 119 -46.92 4.77 -25.02
C ALA A 119 -47.21 5.05 -26.51
N ALA A 120 -46.20 4.95 -27.37
CA ALA A 120 -46.33 5.12 -28.82
C ALA A 120 -47.20 4.02 -29.46
N ASN A 121 -47.06 2.77 -29.01
CA ASN A 121 -47.89 1.66 -29.47
C ASN A 121 -49.36 1.81 -29.01
N ALA A 122 -49.59 2.27 -27.78
CA ALA A 122 -50.93 2.53 -27.26
C ALA A 122 -51.64 3.71 -27.95
N THR A 123 -50.91 4.65 -28.55
CA THR A 123 -51.47 5.81 -29.28
C THR A 123 -51.47 5.66 -30.81
N GLY A 124 -51.02 4.51 -31.35
CA GLY A 124 -51.08 4.21 -32.79
C GLY A 124 -50.28 5.16 -33.68
N ARG A 125 -49.30 5.90 -33.13
CA ARG A 125 -48.47 6.86 -33.87
C ARG A 125 -47.04 6.35 -33.93
N SER A 126 -46.53 6.08 -35.13
CA SER A 126 -45.12 5.76 -35.35
C SER A 126 -44.24 7.00 -35.12
N LEU A 127 -43.10 6.78 -34.46
CA LEU A 127 -42.06 7.79 -34.21
C LEU A 127 -41.31 8.13 -35.51
N PRO A 128 -40.97 9.40 -35.79
CA PRO A 128 -39.99 9.74 -36.81
C PRO A 128 -38.56 9.35 -36.34
N PRO A 129 -37.63 9.11 -37.29
CA PRO A 129 -36.30 8.54 -37.04
C PRO A 129 -35.39 9.41 -36.17
#